data_AF-A0A1G7JRC0-F1
#
_entry.id   AF-A0A1G7JRC0-F1
#
_cell.length_a   1.000
_cell.length_b   1.000
_cell.length_c   1.000
_cell.angle_alpha   90.00
_cell.angle_beta   90.00
_cell.angle_gamma   90.00
#
_symmetry.space_group_name_H-M   'P 1'
#
loop_
_entity.id
_entity.type
_entity.pdbx_description
1 polymer ?
#
loop_
_entity_poly.entity_id
_entity_poly.type
_entity_poly.pdbx_seq_one_letter_code
_entity_poly.pdbx_strand_id
1 'polypeptide(L)'
;MKYLLTLLLFSASRFLFAQSVIKDQAIEYQSQRMVFQQWDQNKFKPGKGFLDTNPYYWLVWGFFDPNYHKTDLRPLSATGPQTQRLALVGSMNTIDNNYKLHSDTLRNTALSQIASQSGLLSDADPLWLLYYSQQLSPVINNSMVTILAGLSPQVSAKLVSEGLYNWYKNELDMLKERIQGARSTDMDRGSRIMAYYRYLKEYRTLAGVWAIRTSAAQSTLDIAAKQQQLQKGTVPVPDWTPQSDIRIANGIIQNANY
;
A
#
# COMPACT_ATOMS: atom_id res chain seq x y z
N MET A 1 26.97 -67.68 -84.93
CA MET A 1 26.76 -68.14 -83.53
C MET A 1 27.20 -67.12 -82.47
N LYS A 2 28.38 -66.48 -82.56
CA LYS A 2 28.84 -65.48 -81.56
C LYS A 2 27.84 -64.36 -81.29
N TYR A 3 27.29 -63.71 -82.32
CA TYR A 3 26.34 -62.60 -82.17
C TYR A 3 24.98 -63.00 -81.59
N LEU A 4 24.59 -64.27 -81.76
CA LEU A 4 23.32 -64.79 -81.24
C LEU A 4 23.41 -65.03 -79.73
N LEU A 5 24.58 -65.46 -79.24
CA LEU A 5 24.87 -65.61 -77.81
C LEU A 5 24.89 -64.25 -77.09
N THR A 6 25.49 -63.22 -77.71
CA THR A 6 25.53 -61.87 -77.15
C THR A 6 24.15 -61.23 -77.08
N LEU A 7 23.31 -61.45 -78.11
CA LEU A 7 21.93 -60.98 -78.11
C LEU A 7 21.10 -61.66 -77.01
N LEU A 8 21.32 -62.96 -76.78
CA LEU A 8 20.61 -63.75 -75.77
C LEU A 8 21.02 -63.34 -74.33
N LEU A 9 22.30 -63.03 -74.12
CA LEU A 9 22.83 -62.48 -72.86
C LEU A 9 22.27 -61.07 -72.54
N PHE A 10 22.15 -60.20 -73.56
CA PHE A 10 21.53 -58.86 -73.39
C PHE A 10 20.01 -58.90 -73.25
N SER A 11 19.36 -59.96 -73.74
CA SER A 11 17.93 -60.19 -73.54
C SER A 11 17.63 -60.63 -72.10
N ALA A 12 18.53 -61.44 -71.52
CA ALA A 12 18.42 -61.92 -70.13
C ALA A 12 18.67 -60.81 -69.09
N SER A 13 19.43 -59.76 -69.41
CA SER A 13 19.68 -58.65 -68.49
C SER A 13 18.48 -57.74 -68.26
N ARG A 14 17.38 -57.87 -69.05
CA ARG A 14 16.14 -57.12 -68.83
C ARG A 14 15.30 -57.61 -67.64
N PHE A 15 15.66 -58.74 -67.03
CA PHE A 15 15.01 -59.27 -65.83
C PHE A 15 15.71 -58.91 -64.51
N LEU A 16 16.75 -58.06 -64.55
CA LEU A 16 17.48 -57.63 -63.35
C LEU A 16 16.79 -56.42 -62.69
N PHE A 17 15.64 -56.66 -62.07
CA PHE A 17 15.11 -55.74 -61.05
C PHE A 17 15.89 -55.96 -59.74
N ALA A 18 17.08 -55.36 -59.65
CA ALA A 18 17.98 -55.52 -58.50
C ALA A 18 17.58 -54.68 -57.27
N GLN A 19 16.55 -53.85 -57.38
CA GLN A 19 16.07 -53.02 -56.28
C GLN A 19 14.74 -53.56 -55.78
N SER A 20 14.80 -54.38 -54.73
CA SER A 20 13.65 -54.69 -53.90
C SER A 20 13.55 -53.67 -52.78
N VAL A 21 12.32 -53.27 -52.44
CA VAL A 21 12.08 -52.53 -51.19
C VAL A 21 12.32 -53.50 -50.05
N ILE A 22 13.48 -53.41 -49.40
CA ILE A 22 13.80 -54.24 -48.25
C ILE A 22 13.04 -53.67 -47.05
N LYS A 23 11.97 -54.35 -46.66
CA LYS A 23 11.28 -54.08 -45.40
C LYS A 23 11.84 -54.99 -44.31
N ASP A 24 12.82 -54.49 -43.57
CA ASP A 24 13.37 -55.18 -42.41
C ASP A 24 12.58 -54.81 -41.15
N GLN A 25 11.81 -55.77 -40.64
CA GLN A 25 11.02 -55.60 -39.42
C GLN A 25 11.91 -55.32 -38.20
N ALA A 26 13.14 -55.84 -38.14
CA ALA A 26 14.05 -55.61 -37.02
C ALA A 26 14.45 -54.13 -36.93
N ILE A 27 14.81 -53.53 -38.08
CA ILE A 27 15.16 -52.11 -38.18
C ILE A 27 13.93 -51.23 -37.93
N GLU A 28 12.77 -51.61 -38.47
CA GLU A 28 11.51 -50.89 -38.23
C GLU A 28 11.17 -50.85 -36.73
N TYR A 29 11.20 -51.99 -36.04
CA TYR A 29 10.94 -52.04 -34.59
C TYR A 29 11.98 -51.27 -33.78
N GLN A 30 13.26 -51.30 -34.17
CA GLN A 30 14.30 -50.55 -33.47
C GLN A 30 14.12 -49.04 -33.64
N SER A 31 13.79 -48.56 -34.85
CA SER A 31 13.51 -47.14 -35.08
C SER A 31 12.27 -46.65 -34.31
N GLN A 32 11.21 -47.47 -34.25
CA GLN A 32 9.98 -47.18 -33.49
C GLN A 32 10.27 -47.03 -31.99
N ARG A 33 11.19 -47.84 -31.46
CA ARG A 33 11.66 -47.80 -30.07
C ARG A 33 12.55 -46.62 -29.72
N MET A 34 13.13 -45.92 -30.69
CA MET A 34 14.02 -44.77 -30.42
C MET A 34 13.28 -43.44 -30.28
N VAL A 35 12.09 -43.28 -30.89
CA VAL A 35 11.46 -41.96 -31.04
C VAL A 35 10.22 -41.76 -30.17
N PHE A 36 9.15 -42.55 -30.35
CA PHE A 36 7.90 -42.29 -29.62
C PHE A 36 6.96 -43.50 -29.41
N GLN A 37 7.06 -44.56 -30.22
CA GLN A 37 6.11 -45.69 -30.13
C GLN A 37 6.38 -46.54 -28.88
N GLN A 38 5.35 -47.24 -28.37
CA GLN A 38 5.42 -48.03 -27.15
C GLN A 38 6.58 -49.03 -27.18
N TRP A 39 7.33 -49.09 -26.08
CA TRP A 39 8.38 -50.08 -25.89
C TRP A 39 7.75 -51.46 -25.69
N ASP A 40 7.88 -52.31 -26.70
CA ASP A 40 7.31 -53.65 -26.68
C ASP A 40 8.42 -54.68 -26.81
N GLN A 41 8.77 -55.35 -25.71
CA GLN A 41 9.83 -56.36 -25.64
C GLN A 41 9.64 -57.47 -26.68
N ASN A 42 8.39 -57.83 -26.99
CA ASN A 42 8.05 -58.92 -27.91
C ASN A 42 8.34 -58.58 -29.38
N LYS A 43 8.53 -57.29 -29.69
CA LYS A 43 8.95 -56.81 -31.02
C LYS A 43 10.48 -56.74 -31.17
N PHE A 44 11.24 -57.40 -30.30
CA PHE A 44 12.69 -57.47 -30.45
C PHE A 44 13.05 -58.61 -31.38
N LYS A 45 13.63 -58.25 -32.53
CA LYS A 45 14.42 -59.18 -33.35
C LYS A 45 15.89 -58.84 -33.08
N PRO A 46 16.85 -59.77 -33.23
CA PRO A 46 16.67 -61.14 -33.72
C PRO A 46 16.04 -62.07 -32.68
N GLY A 47 15.33 -63.10 -33.16
CA GLY A 47 15.01 -64.27 -32.35
C GLY A 47 16.28 -65.10 -32.04
N LYS A 48 16.10 -66.35 -31.58
CA LYS A 48 17.20 -67.29 -31.34
C LYS A 48 17.83 -67.79 -32.67
N GLY A 49 18.48 -66.93 -33.44
CA GLY A 49 19.16 -67.30 -34.68
C GLY A 49 19.64 -66.12 -35.54
N PHE A 50 20.76 -66.30 -36.25
CA PHE A 50 21.33 -65.33 -37.20
C PHE A 50 20.68 -65.41 -38.59
N LEU A 51 20.03 -66.53 -38.92
CA LEU A 51 19.53 -66.80 -40.28
C LEU A 51 18.22 -66.07 -40.63
N ASP A 52 17.46 -65.62 -39.62
CA ASP A 52 16.13 -65.01 -39.79
C ASP A 52 16.15 -63.47 -39.69
N THR A 53 17.32 -62.84 -39.68
CA THR A 53 17.47 -61.39 -39.47
C THR A 53 18.71 -60.86 -40.18
N ASN A 54 18.73 -59.55 -40.44
CA ASN A 54 19.90 -58.86 -40.95
C ASN A 54 21.15 -59.19 -40.09
N PRO A 55 22.24 -59.72 -40.71
CA PRO A 55 23.42 -60.18 -39.99
C PRO A 55 24.08 -59.08 -39.14
N TYR A 56 24.05 -57.83 -39.62
CA TYR A 56 24.60 -56.69 -38.91
C TYR A 56 23.74 -56.29 -37.71
N TYR A 57 22.41 -56.37 -37.86
CA TYR A 57 21.49 -56.13 -36.76
C TYR A 57 21.68 -57.19 -35.66
N TRP A 58 21.79 -58.47 -36.03
CA TRP A 58 22.03 -59.56 -35.08
C TRP A 58 23.35 -59.40 -34.35
N LEU A 59 24.41 -58.99 -35.05
CA LEU A 59 25.72 -58.77 -34.43
C LEU A 59 25.66 -57.68 -33.34
N VAL A 60 24.96 -56.57 -33.60
CA VAL A 60 24.87 -55.47 -32.63
C VAL A 60 23.95 -55.82 -31.47
N TRP A 61 22.71 -56.23 -31.76
CA TRP A 61 21.67 -56.35 -30.74
C TRP A 61 21.47 -57.77 -30.22
N GLY A 62 21.95 -58.78 -30.94
CA GLY A 62 21.95 -60.17 -30.50
C GLY A 62 23.25 -60.59 -29.81
N PHE A 63 24.40 -60.06 -30.23
CA PHE A 63 25.71 -60.44 -29.69
C PHE A 63 26.34 -59.37 -28.78
N PHE A 64 26.46 -58.11 -29.23
CA PHE A 64 27.10 -57.06 -28.42
C PHE A 64 26.20 -56.49 -27.31
N ASP A 65 24.92 -56.24 -27.59
CA ASP A 65 23.96 -55.72 -26.60
C ASP A 65 22.65 -56.55 -26.56
N PRO A 66 22.72 -57.80 -26.07
CA PRO A 66 21.56 -58.68 -25.98
C PRO A 66 20.50 -58.20 -24.99
N ASN A 67 20.85 -57.29 -24.08
CA ASN A 67 19.97 -56.82 -23.01
C ASN A 67 19.24 -55.53 -23.35
N TYR A 68 19.57 -54.88 -24.47
CA TYR A 68 18.99 -53.61 -24.90
C TYR A 68 17.45 -53.59 -24.81
N HIS A 69 16.77 -54.67 -25.17
CA HIS A 69 15.31 -54.76 -25.17
C HIS A 69 14.66 -54.80 -23.78
N LYS A 70 15.41 -55.09 -22.71
CA LYS A 70 14.85 -55.32 -21.37
C LYS A 70 14.43 -54.05 -20.67
N THR A 71 15.12 -52.94 -20.94
CA THR A 71 14.89 -51.64 -20.30
C THR A 71 14.42 -50.62 -21.33
N ASP A 72 13.34 -49.91 -21.04
CA ASP A 72 12.87 -48.82 -21.90
C ASP A 72 13.79 -47.61 -21.77
N LEU A 73 14.62 -47.38 -22.79
CA LEU A 73 15.60 -46.29 -22.83
C LEU A 73 15.08 -45.02 -23.49
N ARG A 74 13.79 -44.97 -23.85
CA ARG A 74 13.21 -43.80 -24.53
C ARG A 74 13.34 -42.56 -23.64
N PRO A 75 13.88 -41.44 -24.15
CA PRO A 75 14.01 -40.21 -23.38
C PRO A 75 12.66 -39.70 -22.82
N LEU A 76 11.59 -39.93 -23.58
CA LEU A 76 10.21 -39.51 -23.29
C LEU A 76 9.31 -40.67 -22.80
N SER A 77 9.87 -41.80 -22.33
CA SER A 77 9.04 -42.80 -21.63
C SER A 77 8.53 -42.23 -20.30
N ALA A 78 7.59 -42.93 -19.65
CA ALA A 78 7.04 -42.51 -18.36
C ALA A 78 8.13 -42.33 -17.29
N THR A 79 9.18 -43.15 -17.31
CA THR A 79 10.34 -43.07 -16.41
C THR A 79 11.58 -42.49 -17.10
N GLY A 80 11.43 -41.98 -18.33
CA GLY A 80 12.54 -41.50 -19.15
C GLY A 80 13.18 -40.22 -18.59
N PRO A 81 14.46 -39.99 -18.88
CA PRO A 81 15.21 -38.84 -18.34
C PRO A 81 14.62 -37.48 -18.75
N GLN A 82 14.01 -37.34 -19.93
CA GLN A 82 13.40 -36.07 -20.34
C GLN A 82 12.05 -35.83 -19.67
N THR A 83 11.24 -36.87 -19.48
CA THR A 83 9.98 -36.78 -18.71
C THR A 83 10.25 -36.36 -17.27
N GLN A 84 11.28 -36.94 -16.64
CA GLN A 84 11.71 -36.54 -15.29
C GLN A 84 12.16 -35.07 -15.25
N ARG A 85 12.93 -34.62 -16.24
CA ARG A 85 13.34 -33.20 -16.36
C ARG A 85 12.14 -32.27 -16.53
N LEU A 86 11.19 -32.61 -17.39
CA LEU A 86 9.97 -31.81 -17.58
C LEU A 86 9.13 -31.74 -16.31
N ALA A 87 8.99 -32.86 -15.59
CA ALA A 87 8.31 -32.88 -14.29
C ALA A 87 9.03 -31.99 -13.26
N LEU A 88 10.35 -32.06 -13.20
CA LEU A 88 11.16 -31.20 -12.34
C LEU A 88 10.99 -29.72 -12.72
N VAL A 89 11.08 -29.38 -14.01
CA VAL A 89 10.85 -28.01 -14.50
C VAL A 89 9.43 -27.53 -14.16
N GLY A 90 8.41 -28.38 -14.29
CA GLY A 90 7.04 -28.06 -13.87
C GLY A 90 6.92 -27.77 -12.37
N SER A 91 7.63 -28.55 -11.54
CA SER A 91 7.70 -28.29 -10.10
C SER A 91 8.46 -27.01 -9.77
N MET A 92 9.57 -26.73 -10.47
CA MET A 92 10.35 -25.50 -10.33
C MET A 92 9.52 -24.28 -10.74
N ASN A 93 8.79 -24.34 -11.85
CA ASN A 93 7.87 -23.28 -12.26
C ASN A 93 6.80 -22.99 -11.20
N THR A 94 6.27 -24.04 -10.54
CA THR A 94 5.33 -23.85 -9.42
C THR A 94 6.00 -23.15 -8.23
N ILE A 95 7.23 -23.52 -7.89
CA ILE A 95 8.02 -22.90 -6.83
C ILE A 95 8.31 -21.43 -7.17
N ASP A 96 8.74 -21.13 -8.40
CA ASP A 96 9.03 -19.78 -8.87
C ASP A 96 7.78 -18.89 -8.84
N ASN A 97 6.62 -19.43 -9.23
CA ASN A 97 5.35 -18.72 -9.12
C ASN A 97 4.98 -18.41 -7.66
N ASN A 98 5.23 -19.33 -6.73
CA ASN A 98 5.01 -19.08 -5.30
C ASN A 98 5.96 -18.00 -4.77
N TYR A 99 7.24 -18.03 -5.15
CA TYR A 99 8.20 -16.97 -4.80
C TYR A 99 7.77 -15.61 -5.34
N LYS A 100 7.27 -15.56 -6.58
CA LYS A 100 6.70 -14.35 -7.17
C LYS A 100 5.52 -13.83 -6.36
N LEU A 101 4.57 -14.69 -6.01
CA LEU A 101 3.41 -14.32 -5.18
C LEU A 101 3.83 -13.79 -3.80
N HIS A 102 4.82 -14.42 -3.16
CA HIS A 102 5.37 -13.94 -1.89
C HIS A 102 6.06 -12.59 -2.03
N SER A 103 6.84 -12.40 -3.09
CA SER A 103 7.49 -11.12 -3.41
C SER A 103 6.45 -10.02 -3.66
N ASP A 104 5.41 -10.30 -4.43
CA ASP A 104 4.32 -9.36 -4.71
C ASP A 104 3.55 -9.01 -3.43
N THR A 105 3.31 -10.00 -2.57
CA THR A 105 2.67 -9.80 -1.26
C THR A 105 3.54 -8.91 -0.37
N LEU A 106 4.84 -9.22 -0.24
CA LEU A 106 5.77 -8.42 0.55
C LEU A 106 5.85 -6.97 0.05
N ARG A 107 5.92 -6.78 -1.27
CA ARG A 107 5.90 -5.46 -1.90
C ARG A 107 4.62 -4.69 -1.54
N ASN A 108 3.46 -5.32 -1.70
CA ASN A 108 2.18 -4.68 -1.40
C ASN A 108 2.04 -4.35 0.09
N THR A 109 2.49 -5.25 0.97
CA THR A 109 2.54 -4.99 2.42
C THR A 109 3.48 -3.85 2.76
N ALA A 110 4.68 -3.81 2.17
CA ALA A 110 5.64 -2.73 2.39
C ALA A 110 5.10 -1.38 1.90
N LEU A 111 4.49 -1.32 0.72
CA LEU A 111 3.85 -0.11 0.20
C LEU A 111 2.70 0.35 1.11
N SER A 112 1.88 -0.58 1.61
CA SER A 112 0.81 -0.29 2.57
C SER A 112 1.36 0.24 3.90
N GLN A 113 2.44 -0.35 4.42
CA GLN A 113 3.10 0.12 5.64
C GLN A 113 3.69 1.52 5.45
N ILE A 114 4.40 1.76 4.36
CA ILE A 114 4.91 3.09 4.00
C ILE A 114 3.76 4.08 3.91
N ALA A 115 2.67 3.73 3.24
CA ALA A 115 1.50 4.61 3.13
C ALA A 115 0.86 4.91 4.49
N SER A 116 0.79 3.91 5.39
CA SER A 116 0.22 4.06 6.73
C SER A 116 1.06 4.92 7.67
N GLN A 117 2.37 4.97 7.45
CA GLN A 117 3.32 5.70 8.29
C GLN A 117 3.71 7.06 7.70
N SER A 118 3.65 7.20 6.37
CA SER A 118 4.19 8.38 5.73
C SER A 118 3.41 9.65 6.08
N GLY A 119 4.15 10.70 6.45
CA GLY A 119 3.60 12.05 6.61
C GLY A 119 3.08 12.65 5.31
N LEU A 120 3.63 12.23 4.17
CA LEU A 120 3.28 12.72 2.84
C LEU A 120 1.81 12.48 2.47
N LEU A 121 1.20 11.44 3.02
CA LEU A 121 -0.21 11.10 2.78
C LEU A 121 -1.16 11.64 3.86
N SER A 122 -0.67 12.44 4.81
CA SER A 122 -1.48 12.99 5.90
C SER A 122 -2.63 13.89 5.41
N ASP A 123 -2.44 14.52 4.25
CA ASP A 123 -3.44 15.38 3.61
C ASP A 123 -4.63 14.59 3.05
N ALA A 124 -4.41 13.33 2.71
CA ALA A 124 -5.42 12.40 2.24
C ALA A 124 -6.05 11.57 3.38
N ASP A 125 -5.70 11.83 4.65
CA ASP A 125 -6.32 11.11 5.77
C ASP A 125 -7.81 11.50 5.86
N PRO A 126 -8.74 10.54 5.74
CA PRO A 126 -10.16 10.83 5.76
C PRO A 126 -10.59 11.50 7.07
N LEU A 127 -10.02 11.14 8.21
CA LEU A 127 -10.41 11.74 9.49
C LEU A 127 -9.89 13.18 9.63
N TRP A 128 -8.74 13.48 9.02
CA TRP A 128 -8.25 14.85 8.91
C TRP A 128 -9.21 15.69 8.08
N LEU A 129 -9.56 15.23 6.88
CA LEU A 129 -10.43 15.95 5.95
C LEU A 129 -11.84 16.16 6.53
N LEU A 130 -12.42 15.13 7.14
CA LEU A 130 -13.80 15.17 7.63
C LEU A 130 -13.98 15.94 8.95
N TYR A 131 -12.96 15.99 9.80
CA TYR A 131 -13.11 16.55 11.16
C TYR A 131 -12.00 17.52 11.54
N TYR A 132 -10.75 17.06 11.62
CA TYR A 132 -9.69 17.86 12.26
C TYR A 132 -9.31 19.11 11.47
N SER A 133 -9.36 19.06 10.14
CA SER A 133 -9.06 20.21 9.27
C SER A 133 -9.97 21.40 9.58
N GLN A 134 -11.27 21.15 9.80
CA GLN A 134 -12.25 22.19 10.12
C GLN A 134 -12.07 22.68 11.55
N GLN A 135 -11.93 21.74 12.51
CA GLN A 135 -11.81 22.08 13.94
C GLN A 135 -10.53 22.84 14.28
N LEU A 136 -9.43 22.57 13.57
CA LEU A 136 -8.14 23.24 13.74
C LEU A 136 -7.94 24.42 12.78
N SER A 137 -8.92 24.73 11.92
CA SER A 137 -8.86 25.86 10.98
C SER A 137 -8.54 27.20 11.67
N PRO A 138 -9.10 27.54 12.85
CA PRO A 138 -8.75 28.78 13.55
C PRO A 138 -7.28 28.89 13.95
N VAL A 139 -6.62 27.74 14.16
CA VAL A 139 -5.18 27.66 14.51
C VAL A 139 -4.33 27.77 13.24
N ILE A 140 -4.69 27.00 12.20
CA ILE A 140 -3.92 26.89 10.95
C ILE A 140 -3.98 28.20 10.15
N ASN A 141 -5.16 28.81 10.09
CA ASN A 141 -5.46 30.03 9.34
C ASN A 141 -5.59 31.25 10.27
N ASN A 142 -4.83 31.25 11.37
CA ASN A 142 -4.85 32.36 12.32
C ASN A 142 -4.30 33.64 11.65
N SER A 143 -4.96 34.76 11.92
CA SER A 143 -4.58 36.09 11.46
C SER A 143 -5.14 37.11 12.44
N MET A 144 -4.64 38.34 12.41
CA MET A 144 -5.16 39.41 13.27
C MET A 144 -6.67 39.61 13.08
N VAL A 145 -7.12 39.57 11.83
CA VAL A 145 -8.54 39.76 11.46
C VAL A 145 -9.40 38.63 12.01
N THR A 146 -8.94 37.38 11.92
CA THR A 146 -9.71 36.22 12.39
C THR A 146 -9.72 36.10 13.91
N ILE A 147 -8.62 36.46 14.59
CA ILE A 147 -8.51 36.41 16.05
C ILE A 147 -9.37 37.49 16.72
N LEU A 148 -9.38 38.70 16.17
CA LEU A 148 -10.10 39.85 16.72
C LEU A 148 -11.52 39.99 16.16
N ALA A 149 -11.97 39.04 15.33
CA ALA A 149 -13.30 39.05 14.75
C ALA A 149 -14.39 39.09 15.84
N GLY A 150 -15.35 40.00 15.70
CA GLY A 150 -16.47 40.15 16.63
C GLY A 150 -16.19 41.01 17.88
N LEU A 151 -14.97 41.54 18.05
CA LEU A 151 -14.64 42.44 19.15
C LEU A 151 -14.83 43.91 18.76
N SER A 152 -15.22 44.75 19.72
CA SER A 152 -15.28 46.20 19.51
C SER A 152 -13.87 46.78 19.26
N PRO A 153 -13.73 47.89 18.50
CA PRO A 153 -12.44 48.51 18.24
C PRO A 153 -11.68 48.88 19.53
N GLN A 154 -12.41 49.30 20.57
CA GLN A 154 -11.85 49.69 21.86
C GLN A 154 -11.26 48.50 22.62
N VAL A 155 -11.96 47.35 22.62
CA VAL A 155 -11.45 46.11 23.19
C VAL A 155 -10.24 45.62 22.41
N SER A 156 -10.32 45.61 21.08
CA SER A 156 -9.22 45.18 20.22
C SER A 156 -7.95 46.00 20.48
N ALA A 157 -8.08 47.34 20.55
CA ALA A 157 -6.96 48.22 20.86
C ALA A 157 -6.35 47.91 22.23
N LYS A 158 -7.19 47.68 23.25
CA LYS A 158 -6.76 47.33 24.60
C LYS A 158 -6.01 45.99 24.66
N LEU A 159 -6.54 44.95 24.01
CA LEU A 159 -5.92 43.63 23.95
C LEU A 159 -4.55 43.66 23.25
N VAL A 160 -4.41 44.52 22.24
CA VAL A 160 -3.14 44.74 21.54
C VAL A 160 -2.17 45.50 22.44
N SER A 161 -2.62 46.58 23.10
CA SER A 161 -1.76 47.40 23.98
C SER A 161 -1.27 46.64 25.21
N GLU A 162 -2.10 45.76 25.77
CA GLU A 162 -1.77 44.93 26.94
C GLU A 162 -0.93 43.69 26.57
N GLY A 163 -0.61 43.48 25.28
CA GLY A 163 0.18 42.34 24.82
C GLY A 163 -0.55 40.99 24.82
N LEU A 164 -1.83 40.97 25.21
CA LEU A 164 -2.66 39.76 25.25
C LEU A 164 -2.86 39.16 23.85
N TYR A 165 -3.02 40.01 22.84
CA TYR A 165 -3.09 39.58 21.44
C TYR A 165 -1.80 38.85 21.01
N ASN A 166 -0.63 39.43 21.29
CA ASN A 166 0.66 38.84 20.90
C ASN A 166 0.89 37.50 21.59
N TRP A 167 0.57 37.41 22.89
CA TRP A 167 0.64 36.14 23.62
C TRP A 167 -0.24 35.07 22.96
N TYR A 168 -1.52 35.38 22.71
CA TYR A 168 -2.46 34.43 22.13
C TYR A 168 -2.05 34.00 20.72
N LYS A 169 -1.59 34.95 19.90
CA LYS A 169 -1.09 34.68 18.56
C LYS A 169 0.12 33.76 18.58
N ASN A 170 1.10 34.02 19.45
CA ASN A 170 2.29 33.18 19.58
C ASN A 170 1.93 31.74 19.98
N GLU A 171 0.98 31.58 20.90
CA GLU A 171 0.52 30.25 21.31
C GLU A 171 -0.18 29.51 20.16
N LEU A 172 -1.00 30.21 19.37
CA LEU A 172 -1.61 29.63 18.16
C LEU A 172 -0.56 29.26 17.10
N ASP A 173 0.47 30.08 16.92
CA ASP A 173 1.54 29.82 15.96
C ASP A 173 2.40 28.62 16.40
N MET A 174 2.73 28.50 17.69
CA MET A 174 3.38 27.31 18.24
C MET A 174 2.53 26.04 18.05
N LEU A 175 1.22 26.14 18.28
CA LEU A 175 0.32 25.00 18.08
C LEU A 175 0.23 24.62 16.59
N LYS A 176 0.21 25.62 15.70
CA LYS A 176 0.24 25.41 14.25
C LYS A 176 1.51 24.69 13.82
N GLU A 177 2.68 25.07 14.31
CA GLU A 177 3.95 24.39 14.03
C GLU A 177 3.92 22.93 14.49
N ARG A 178 3.39 22.65 15.68
CA ARG A 178 3.28 21.27 16.20
C ARG A 178 2.30 20.42 15.37
N ILE A 179 1.20 21.01 14.90
CA ILE A 179 0.25 20.35 13.98
C ILE A 179 0.94 20.05 12.64
N GLN A 180 1.68 21.02 12.08
CA GLN A 180 2.41 20.83 10.83
C GLN A 180 3.50 19.77 10.98
N GLY A 181 4.26 19.77 12.08
CA GLY A 181 5.24 18.74 12.38
C GLY A 181 4.63 17.34 12.49
N ALA A 182 3.46 17.20 13.12
CA ALA A 182 2.76 15.92 13.17
C ALA A 182 2.24 15.46 11.80
N ARG A 183 1.94 16.39 10.89
CA ARG A 183 1.52 16.09 9.51
C ARG A 183 2.68 15.67 8.63
N SER A 184 3.81 16.36 8.72
CA SER A 184 4.97 16.12 7.84
C SER A 184 5.84 14.94 8.26
N THR A 185 5.83 14.57 9.55
CA THR A 185 6.68 13.50 10.08
C THR A 185 6.11 12.12 9.80
N ASP A 186 7.00 11.19 9.48
CA ASP A 186 6.68 9.77 9.37
C ASP A 186 6.36 9.19 10.75
N MET A 187 5.11 8.79 10.94
CA MET A 187 4.61 8.19 12.16
C MET A 187 3.38 7.36 11.85
N ASP A 188 3.11 6.35 12.68
CA ASP A 188 1.89 5.56 12.56
C ASP A 188 0.63 6.45 12.56
N ARG A 189 -0.32 6.13 11.68
CA ARG A 189 -1.57 6.86 11.53
C ARG A 189 -2.32 7.04 12.86
N GLY A 190 -2.37 6.00 13.71
CA GLY A 190 -3.04 6.08 15.01
C GLY A 190 -2.36 7.10 15.94
N SER A 191 -1.03 7.13 15.92
CA SER A 191 -0.24 8.11 16.67
C SER A 191 -0.51 9.54 16.18
N ARG A 192 -0.61 9.74 14.87
CA ARG A 192 -0.95 11.04 14.26
C ARG A 192 -2.34 11.52 14.67
N ILE A 193 -3.34 10.64 14.64
CA ILE A 193 -4.71 10.94 15.09
C ILE A 193 -4.73 11.35 16.57
N MET A 194 -3.99 10.63 17.41
CA MET A 194 -3.86 10.97 18.82
C MET A 194 -3.17 12.33 19.04
N ALA A 195 -2.19 12.68 18.21
CA ALA A 195 -1.57 13.99 18.23
C ALA A 195 -2.62 15.09 17.90
N TYR A 196 -3.42 14.91 16.85
CA TYR A 196 -4.49 15.85 16.50
C TYR A 196 -5.50 16.04 17.62
N TYR A 197 -5.92 14.95 18.26
CA TYR A 197 -6.81 15.00 19.41
C TYR A 197 -6.23 15.85 20.55
N ARG A 198 -4.94 15.64 20.88
CA ARG A 198 -4.25 16.40 21.93
C ARG A 198 -4.16 17.88 21.58
N TYR A 199 -3.76 18.20 20.35
CA TYR A 199 -3.68 19.59 19.88
C TYR A 199 -5.04 20.29 19.85
N LEU A 200 -6.11 19.57 19.49
CA LEU A 200 -7.46 20.11 19.53
C LEU A 200 -7.91 20.40 20.97
N LYS A 201 -7.58 19.53 21.92
CA LYS A 201 -7.85 19.76 23.34
C LYS A 201 -7.09 20.98 23.86
N GLU A 202 -5.81 21.09 23.51
CA GLU A 202 -4.96 22.24 23.86
C GLU A 202 -5.53 23.55 23.29
N TYR A 203 -5.94 23.54 22.01
CA TYR A 203 -6.62 24.68 21.39
C TYR A 203 -7.89 25.08 22.14
N ARG A 204 -8.74 24.12 22.52
CA ARG A 204 -9.99 24.42 23.26
C ARG A 204 -9.71 25.07 24.60
N THR A 205 -8.70 24.60 25.31
CA THR A 205 -8.27 25.22 26.57
C THR A 205 -7.77 26.65 26.32
N LEU A 206 -6.92 26.84 25.32
CA LEU A 206 -6.38 28.13 24.93
C LEU A 206 -7.47 29.13 24.52
N ALA A 207 -8.43 28.70 23.70
CA ALA A 207 -9.58 29.49 23.28
C ALA A 207 -10.48 29.88 24.47
N GLY A 208 -10.63 28.99 25.46
CA GLY A 208 -11.31 29.30 26.72
C GLY A 208 -10.60 30.40 27.51
N VAL A 209 -9.28 30.33 27.65
CA VAL A 209 -8.49 31.38 28.30
C VAL A 209 -8.60 32.72 27.55
N TRP A 210 -8.57 32.69 26.23
CA TRP A 210 -8.78 33.88 25.40
C TRP A 210 -10.15 34.51 25.64
N ALA A 211 -11.23 33.72 25.60
CA ALA A 211 -12.59 34.22 25.84
C ALA A 211 -12.75 34.87 27.22
N ILE A 212 -12.11 34.31 28.26
CA ILE A 212 -12.10 34.90 29.60
C ILE A 212 -11.37 36.24 29.61
N ARG A 213 -10.18 36.31 28.98
CA ARG A 213 -9.37 37.53 28.92
C ARG A 213 -10.05 38.64 28.11
N THR A 214 -10.70 38.30 26.99
CA THR A 214 -11.45 39.28 26.19
C THR A 214 -12.68 39.80 26.93
N SER A 215 -13.42 38.92 27.62
CA SER A 215 -14.55 39.32 28.47
C SER A 215 -14.10 40.24 29.61
N ALA A 216 -13.00 39.90 30.29
CA ALA A 216 -12.44 40.75 31.34
C ALA A 216 -11.99 42.12 30.82
N ALA A 217 -11.39 42.18 29.62
CA ALA A 217 -11.01 43.43 28.98
C ALA A 217 -12.23 44.33 28.70
N GLN A 218 -13.32 43.74 28.19
CA GLN A 218 -14.60 44.43 27.97
C GLN A 218 -15.20 44.92 29.29
N SER A 219 -15.31 44.08 30.32
CA SER A 219 -15.85 44.49 31.62
C SER A 219 -15.05 45.62 32.25
N THR A 220 -13.72 45.61 32.10
CA THR A 220 -12.87 46.69 32.61
C THR A 220 -13.12 48.00 31.86
N LEU A 221 -13.35 47.95 30.54
CA LEU A 221 -13.72 49.13 29.76
C LEU A 221 -15.09 49.68 30.18
N ASP A 222 -16.07 48.81 30.43
CA ASP A 222 -17.41 49.21 30.88
C ASP A 222 -17.37 49.86 32.27
N ILE A 223 -16.57 49.31 33.19
CA ILE A 223 -16.36 49.89 34.53
C ILE A 223 -15.67 51.25 34.41
N ALA A 224 -14.62 51.36 33.59
CA ALA A 224 -13.92 52.62 33.37
C ALA A 224 -14.85 53.70 32.77
N ALA A 225 -15.70 53.33 31.81
CA ALA A 225 -16.68 54.22 31.21
C ALA A 225 -17.72 54.70 32.25
N LYS A 226 -18.25 53.80 33.08
CA LYS A 226 -19.18 54.16 34.18
C LYS A 226 -18.52 55.08 35.21
N GLN A 227 -17.27 54.81 35.58
CA GLN A 227 -16.52 55.64 36.53
C GLN A 227 -16.30 57.06 35.97
N GLN A 228 -15.99 57.19 34.67
CA GLN A 228 -15.87 58.50 34.04
C GLN A 228 -17.20 59.26 34.01
N GLN A 229 -18.34 58.58 33.79
CA GLN A 229 -19.66 59.20 33.85
C GLN A 229 -20.01 59.71 35.26
N LEU A 230 -19.65 58.94 36.30
CA LEU A 230 -19.80 59.34 37.70
C LEU A 230 -18.96 60.58 38.02
N GLN A 231 -17.69 60.60 37.60
CA GLN A 231 -16.79 61.74 37.82
C GLN A 231 -17.23 63.01 37.09
N LYS A 232 -17.83 62.86 35.89
CA LYS A 232 -18.39 63.97 35.11
C LYS A 232 -19.77 64.42 35.61
N GLY A 233 -20.29 63.87 36.72
CA GLY A 233 -21.59 64.24 37.29
C GLY A 233 -22.77 64.02 36.34
N THR A 234 -22.62 63.18 35.32
CA THR A 234 -23.57 63.00 34.22
C THR A 234 -24.50 61.81 34.44
N VAL A 235 -24.34 61.11 35.56
CA VAL A 235 -25.26 60.07 36.00
C VAL A 235 -26.36 60.75 36.82
N PRO A 236 -27.59 60.87 36.31
CA PRO A 236 -28.71 61.31 37.13
C PRO A 236 -28.92 60.24 38.20
N VAL A 237 -28.83 60.63 39.47
CA VAL A 237 -29.29 59.76 40.57
C VAL A 237 -30.82 59.76 40.49
N PRO A 238 -31.46 58.63 40.12
CA PRO A 238 -32.91 58.58 40.05
C PRO A 238 -33.46 58.88 41.44
N ASP A 239 -34.47 59.76 41.51
CA ASP A 239 -35.18 60.13 42.74
C ASP A 239 -34.35 60.87 43.82
N TRP A 240 -33.15 61.37 43.49
CA TRP A 240 -32.42 62.24 44.41
C TRP A 240 -33.04 63.64 44.43
N THR A 241 -33.49 64.03 45.60
CA THR A 241 -33.94 65.39 45.91
C THR A 241 -33.29 65.80 47.22
N PRO A 242 -33.05 67.10 47.49
CA PRO A 242 -32.54 67.52 48.80
C PRO A 242 -33.36 66.99 50.00
N GLN A 243 -34.65 66.70 49.77
CA GLN A 243 -35.59 66.12 50.72
C GLN A 243 -35.37 64.62 50.95
N SER A 244 -34.82 63.88 49.98
CA SER A 244 -34.48 62.46 50.18
C SER A 244 -33.39 62.30 51.24
N ASP A 245 -32.38 63.17 51.22
CA ASP A 245 -31.25 63.12 52.14
C ASP A 245 -31.68 63.46 53.57
N ILE A 246 -32.55 64.47 53.73
CA ILE A 246 -33.16 64.83 55.01
C ILE A 246 -33.99 63.65 55.58
N ARG A 247 -34.78 62.99 54.72
CA ARG A 247 -35.63 61.86 55.13
C ARG A 247 -34.79 60.63 55.54
N ILE A 248 -33.69 60.36 54.86
CA ILE A 248 -32.76 59.28 55.23
C ILE A 248 -32.04 59.62 56.54
N ALA A 249 -31.54 60.84 56.69
CA ALA A 249 -30.89 61.29 57.92
C ALA A 249 -31.84 61.19 59.12
N ASN A 250 -33.08 61.66 58.98
CA ASN A 250 -34.09 61.53 60.03
C ASN A 250 -34.45 60.07 60.32
N GLY A 251 -34.51 59.20 59.29
CA GLY A 251 -34.73 57.77 59.47
C GLY A 251 -33.59 57.07 60.22
N ILE A 252 -32.34 57.48 59.99
CA ILE A 252 -31.19 56.95 60.74
C ILE A 252 -31.23 57.47 62.18
N ILE A 253 -31.53 58.75 62.41
CA ILE A 253 -31.63 59.32 63.77
C ILE A 253 -32.77 58.67 64.57
N GLN A 254 -33.90 58.35 63.93
CA GLN A 254 -35.02 57.66 64.58
C GLN A 254 -34.74 56.19 64.88
N ASN A 255 -33.91 55.52 64.07
CA ASN A 255 -33.55 54.10 64.27
C ASN A 255 -32.22 53.90 65.03
N ALA A 256 -31.46 54.97 65.25
CA ALA A 256 -30.29 54.97 66.10
C ALA A 256 -30.75 55.01 67.57
N ASN A 257 -31.02 53.84 68.13
CA ASN A 257 -31.20 53.69 69.56
C ASN A 257 -29.86 54.01 70.25
N TYR A 258 -29.80 55.16 70.93
CA TYR A 258 -28.88 55.39 72.04
C TYR A 258 -29.56 54.94 73.34
#